data_AF-A0A4Q7DME5-F1
#
_entry.id   AF-A0A4Q7DME5-F1
#
_cell.length_a   1.000
_cell.length_b   1.000
_cell.length_c   1.000
_cell.angle_alpha   90.00
_cell.angle_beta   90.00
_cell.angle_gamma   90.00
#
_symmetry.space_group_name_H-M   'P 1'
#
loop_
_entity.id
_entity.type
_entity.pdbx_description
1 polymer ?
#
loop_
_entity_poly.entity_id
_entity_poly.type
_entity_poly.pdbx_seq_one_letter_code
_entity_poly.pdbx_strand_id
1 'polypeptide(L)' 'MSGKFGELLLIVLIVFVLFGAGKLPRVMGELGRGIRALRNSINSTDDKDL' A
#
# COMPACT_ATOMS: atom_id res chain seq x y z
N MET A 1 -18.79 1.25 -20.97
CA MET A 1 -17.88 1.78 -19.94
C MET A 1 -18.64 2.79 -19.11
N SER A 2 -19.25 2.33 -18.02
CA SER A 2 -20.09 3.15 -17.13
C SER A 2 -19.19 3.91 -16.15
N GLY A 3 -19.56 5.15 -15.78
CA GLY A 3 -18.72 6.18 -15.14
C GLY A 3 -18.08 5.89 -13.77
N LYS A 4 -17.99 4.62 -13.36
CA LYS A 4 -17.45 4.16 -12.07
C LYS A 4 -16.00 4.59 -11.81
N PHE A 5 -15.22 4.82 -12.88
CA PHE A 5 -13.83 5.25 -12.76
C PHE A 5 -13.69 6.70 -12.27
N GLY A 6 -14.64 7.58 -12.63
CA GLY A 6 -14.63 8.98 -12.18
C GLY A 6 -14.98 9.11 -10.69
N GLU A 7 -15.90 8.27 -10.20
CA GLU A 7 -16.36 8.26 -8.82
C GLU A 7 -15.27 7.75 -7.86
N LEU A 8 -14.54 6.71 -8.27
CA LEU A 8 -13.34 6.24 -7.57
C LEU A 8 -12.26 7.34 -7.49
N LEU A 9 -12.02 8.06 -8.59
CA LEU A 9 -11.07 9.18 -8.61
C LEU A 9 -11.48 10.30 -7.66
N LEU A 10 -12.76 10.64 -7.57
CA LEU A 10 -13.28 11.66 -6.65
C LEU A 10 -13.06 11.25 -5.19
N ILE A 11 -13.34 9.99 -4.84
CA ILE A 11 -13.11 9.48 -3.48
C ILE A 11 -11.63 9.53 -3.13
N VAL A 12 -10.76 9.08 -4.04
CA VAL A 12 -9.29 9.15 -3.84
C VAL A 12 -8.82 10.58 -3.68
N LEU A 13 -9.38 11.53 -4.43
CA LEU A 13 -9.05 12.95 -4.32
C LEU A 13 -9.42 13.51 -2.94
N ILE A 14 -10.61 13.21 -2.43
CA ILE A 14 -11.05 13.63 -1.09
C ILE A 14 -10.11 13.07 -0.02
N VAL A 15 -9.80 11.77 -0.10
CA VAL A 15 -8.82 11.13 0.78
C VAL A 15 -7.46 11.82 0.67
N PHE A 16 -7.00 12.15 -0.55
CA PHE A 16 -5.75 12.88 -0.75
C PHE A 16 -5.72 14.26 -0.10
N VAL A 17 -6.84 14.98 -0.09
CA VAL A 17 -6.94 16.30 0.57
C VAL A 17 -6.92 16.15 2.10
N LEU A 18 -7.63 15.15 2.64
CA LEU A 18 -7.68 14.90 4.09
C LEU A 18 -6.33 14.43 4.65
N PHE A 19 -5.67 13.51 3.95
CA PHE A 19 -4.39 12.95 4.38
C PHE A 19 -3.20 13.82 3.93
N GLY A 20 -3.32 14.55 2.82
CA GLY A 20 -2.27 15.33 2.20
C GLY A 20 -1.31 14.47 1.36
N ALA A 21 -0.72 15.10 0.33
CA ALA A 21 0.14 14.43 -0.66
C ALA A 21 1.43 13.79 -0.06
N GLY A 22 1.86 14.22 1.13
CA GLY A 22 3.04 13.67 1.81
C GLY A 22 2.76 12.51 2.77
N LYS A 23 1.56 12.46 3.40
CA LYS A 23 1.28 11.40 4.38
C LYS A 23 0.99 10.06 3.71
N LEU A 24 0.27 10.05 2.60
CA LEU A 24 -0.08 8.80 1.91
C LEU A 24 1.16 8.02 1.43
N PRO A 25 2.14 8.64 0.74
CA PRO A 25 3.38 7.95 0.34
C PRO A 25 4.25 7.54 1.52
N ARG A 26 4.28 8.35 2.59
CA ARG A 26 5.04 8.03 3.81
C ARG A 26 4.49 6.79 4.52
N VAL A 27 3.18 6.74 4.74
CA VAL A 27 2.49 5.59 5.36
C VAL A 27 2.65 4.35 4.50
N MET A 28 2.48 4.46 3.18
CA MET A 28 2.69 3.33 2.27
C MET A 28 4.16 2.86 2.26
N GLY A 29 5.11 3.78 2.41
CA GLY A 29 6.54 3.44 2.52
C GLY A 29 6.89 2.73 3.83
N GLU A 30 6.23 3.07 4.94
CA GLU A 30 6.40 2.39 6.24
C GLU A 30 5.72 1.01 6.23
N LEU A 31 4.48 0.93 5.74
CA LEU A 31 3.74 -0.33 5.57
C LEU A 31 4.45 -1.28 4.61
N GLY A 32 4.95 -0.77 3.48
CA GLY A 32 5.68 -1.58 2.49
C GLY A 32 6.96 -2.19 3.04
N ARG A 33 7.69 -1.46 3.91
CA ARG A 33 8.85 -2.01 4.63
C ARG A 33 8.44 -3.12 5.60
N GLY A 34 7.37 -2.94 6.35
CA GLY A 34 6.82 -3.96 7.24
C GLY A 34 6.39 -5.23 6.52
N ILE A 35 5.62 -5.09 5.42
CA ILE A 35 5.20 -6.21 4.58
C ILE A 35 6.40 -6.92 3.95
N ARG A 36 7.41 -6.16 3.49
CA ARG A 36 8.64 -6.75 2.93
C ARG A 36 9.43 -7.54 3.98
N ALA A 37 9.56 -7.01 5.19
CA ALA A 37 10.20 -7.72 6.30
C ALA A 37 9.44 -9.00 6.64
N LEU A 38 8.10 -8.95 6.73
CA LEU A 38 7.25 -10.11 6.96
C LEU A 38 7.43 -11.16 5.86
N ARG A 39 7.35 -10.76 4.59
CA ARG A 39 7.56 -11.65 3.44
C ARG A 39 8.94 -12.33 3.48
N ASN A 40 9.99 -11.58 3.82
CA ASN A 40 11.34 -12.12 3.90
C ASN A 40 11.49 -13.15 5.03
N SER A 41 10.89 -12.90 6.20
CA SER A 41 10.92 -13.84 7.32
C SER A 41 10.17 -15.14 7.00
N ILE A 42 9.04 -15.05 6.29
CA ILE A 42 8.27 -16.23 5.87
C ILE A 42 9.09 -17.05 4.85
N ASN A 43 9.60 -16.42 3.79
CA ASN A 43 10.38 -17.14 2.77
C ASN A 43 11.71 -17.71 3.29
N SER A 44 12.36 -17.06 4.26
CA SER A 44 13.62 -17.56 4.83
C SER A 44 13.43 -18.82 5.68
N THR A 45 12.18 -19.15 6.04
CA THR A 45 11.83 -20.38 6.78
C THR A 45 11.68 -21.57 5.82
N ASP A 46 11.23 -21.34 4.59
CA ASP A 46 11.04 -22.41 3.59
C ASP A 46 12.37 -22.86 2.93
N ASP A 47 13.40 -22.02 2.91
CA ASP A 47 14.70 -22.30 2.26
C ASP A 47 15.73 -23.01 3.17
N LYS A 48 15.40 -23.32 4.43
CA LYS A 48 16.36 -23.89 5.41
C LYS A 48 16.20 -25.37 5.73
N ASP A 49 15.26 -26.07 5.10
CA ASP A 49 14.98 -27.49 5.34
C ASP A 49 15.22 -28.41 4.11
N LEU A 50 16.14 -28.04 3.21
CA LEU A 50 16.70 -28.89 2.13
C LEU A 50 18.21 -29.04 2.27
#